data_AF-A0A258JLU2-F1
#
_entry.id   AF-A0A258JLU2-F1
#
_cell.length_a   1.000
_cell.length_b   1.000
_cell.length_c   1.000
_cell.angle_alpha   90.00
_cell.angle_beta   90.00
_cell.angle_gamma   90.00
#
_symmetry.space_group_name_H-M   'P 1'
#
loop_
_entity.id
_entity.type
_entity.pdbx_description
1 polymer ?
#
loop_
_entity_poly.entity_id
_entity_poly.type
_entity_poly.pdbx_seq_one_letter_code
_entity_poly.pdbx_strand_id
1 'polypeptide(L)'
;MKKNYFYSVILMVFLCSLSITAQEAKTQTNPNNPSVIEGLNLYPNPVSTGRVYISTKNDGEKEIIIFDLLGKKVLQTQLNSRELNISNLTPGVYIIKINEQNASATRKLIVR
;
A
#
# COMPACT_ATOMS: atom_id res chain seq x y z
N MET A 1 19.40 -61.09 -6.38
CA MET A 1 18.76 -59.96 -7.10
C MET A 1 18.98 -58.68 -6.30
N LYS A 2 19.91 -57.81 -6.70
CA LYS A 2 20.18 -56.54 -6.00
C LYS A 2 19.11 -55.52 -6.42
N LYS A 3 18.41 -54.95 -5.45
CA LYS A 3 17.32 -53.99 -5.70
C LYS A 3 17.91 -52.57 -5.82
N ASN A 4 17.55 -51.86 -6.89
CA ASN A 4 18.14 -50.58 -7.31
C ASN A 4 17.58 -49.36 -6.53
N TYR A 5 17.59 -49.42 -5.19
CA TYR A 5 17.15 -48.32 -4.32
C TYR A 5 18.07 -47.09 -4.34
N PHE A 6 19.22 -47.18 -5.01
CA PHE A 6 20.18 -46.09 -5.10
C PHE A 6 19.59 -44.86 -5.83
N TYR A 7 18.84 -45.08 -6.92
CA TYR A 7 18.20 -44.00 -7.67
C TYR A 7 17.00 -43.41 -6.93
N SER A 8 16.26 -44.22 -6.17
CA SER A 8 15.13 -43.70 -5.37
C SER A 8 15.62 -42.82 -4.21
N VAL A 9 16.77 -43.12 -3.61
CA VAL A 9 17.37 -42.28 -2.57
C VAL A 9 17.93 -40.98 -3.16
N ILE A 10 18.50 -41.03 -4.38
CA ILE A 10 19.00 -39.84 -5.09
C ILE A 10 17.86 -38.90 -5.52
N LEU A 11 16.71 -39.44 -5.94
CA LEU A 11 15.53 -38.64 -6.33
C LEU A 11 14.91 -37.90 -5.12
N MET A 12 14.93 -38.52 -3.94
CA MET A 12 14.37 -37.96 -2.71
C MET A 12 15.22 -36.80 -2.14
N VAL A 13 16.54 -36.83 -2.32
CA VAL A 13 17.45 -35.75 -1.89
C VAL A 13 17.34 -34.51 -2.79
N PHE A 14 16.97 -34.68 -4.07
CA PHE A 14 16.78 -33.57 -5.00
C PHE A 14 15.50 -32.75 -4.73
N LEU A 15 14.52 -33.31 -4.04
CA LEU A 15 13.27 -32.61 -3.67
C LEU A 15 13.41 -31.74 -2.41
N CYS A 16 14.45 -31.91 -1.60
CA CYS A 16 14.65 -31.19 -0.34
C CYS A 16 15.41 -29.85 -0.45
N SER A 17 15.85 -29.42 -1.64
CA SER A 17 16.61 -28.17 -1.83
C SER A 17 15.76 -26.96 -2.26
N LEU A 18 14.44 -27.10 -2.40
CA LEU A 18 13.53 -25.97 -2.55
C LEU A 18 13.27 -25.34 -1.17
N SER A 19 14.30 -24.72 -0.59
CA SER A 19 14.14 -23.85 0.57
C SER A 19 13.32 -22.64 0.12
N ILE A 20 12.04 -22.60 0.52
CA ILE A 20 11.17 -21.43 0.39
C ILE A 20 11.81 -20.33 1.25
N THR A 21 12.54 -19.41 0.64
CA THR A 21 12.92 -18.18 1.34
C THR A 21 11.67 -17.32 1.44
N ALA A 22 10.96 -17.41 2.56
CA ALA A 22 9.99 -16.41 2.97
C ALA A 22 10.77 -15.11 3.24
N GLN A 23 10.92 -14.28 2.21
CA GLN A 23 11.54 -12.98 2.37
C GLN A 23 10.55 -12.09 3.12
N GLU A 24 10.74 -11.96 4.43
CA GLU A 24 10.12 -10.88 5.20
C GLU A 24 10.47 -9.55 4.52
N ALA A 25 9.45 -8.73 4.31
CA ALA A 25 9.59 -7.40 3.71
C ALA A 25 10.40 -6.49 4.64
N LYS A 26 11.73 -6.56 4.54
CA LYS A 26 12.64 -5.58 5.13
C LYS A 26 12.33 -4.23 4.49
N THR A 27 11.79 -3.30 5.26
CA THR A 27 11.57 -1.92 4.84
C THR A 27 12.93 -1.32 4.47
N GLN A 28 13.18 -1.21 3.18
CA GLN A 28 14.41 -0.69 2.60
C GLN A 28 14.33 0.83 2.65
N THR A 29 14.90 1.46 3.67
CA THR A 29 15.17 2.90 3.70
C THR A 29 16.33 3.21 2.76
N ASN A 30 15.98 3.41 1.49
CA ASN A 30 16.84 3.96 0.45
C ASN A 30 16.92 5.49 0.69
N PRO A 31 18.10 6.15 0.70
CA PRO A 31 18.21 7.59 0.93
C PRO A 31 17.56 8.47 -0.16
N ASN A 32 17.05 7.86 -1.25
CA ASN A 32 16.22 8.51 -2.26
C ASN A 32 14.71 8.24 -2.08
N ASN A 33 14.30 7.68 -0.94
CA ASN A 33 12.88 7.48 -0.64
C ASN A 33 12.22 8.84 -0.34
N PRO A 34 11.04 9.13 -0.90
CA PRO A 34 10.26 10.30 -0.49
C PRO A 34 10.10 10.25 1.03
N SER A 35 10.33 11.36 1.70
CA SER A 35 10.21 11.42 3.16
C SER A 35 8.81 10.94 3.56
N VAL A 36 8.76 10.19 4.66
CA VAL A 36 7.47 9.67 5.17
C VAL A 36 6.75 10.82 5.86
N ILE A 37 5.46 10.98 5.58
CA ILE A 37 4.63 11.96 6.26
C ILE A 37 4.47 11.54 7.74
N GLU A 38 5.04 12.32 8.66
CA GLU A 38 4.95 12.07 10.09
C GLU A 38 3.52 12.22 10.61
N GLY A 39 3.06 11.27 11.43
CA GLY A 39 1.73 11.32 12.04
C GLY A 39 0.57 11.17 11.07
N LEU A 40 0.80 10.67 9.85
CA LEU A 40 -0.24 10.46 8.86
C LEU A 40 -1.28 9.43 9.35
N ASN A 41 -2.52 9.87 9.46
CA ASN A 41 -3.67 9.02 9.72
C ASN A 41 -4.78 9.27 8.68
N LEU A 42 -5.48 8.21 8.28
CA LEU A 42 -6.55 8.23 7.27
C LEU A 42 -7.77 7.50 7.84
N TYR A 43 -8.84 8.22 8.17
CA TYR A 43 -10.01 7.65 8.84
C TYR A 43 -11.32 8.36 8.46
N PRO A 44 -12.49 7.71 8.55
CA PRO A 44 -12.63 6.27 8.67
C PRO A 44 -12.16 5.57 7.38
N ASN A 45 -11.74 4.31 7.50
CA ASN A 45 -11.47 3.45 6.35
C ASN A 45 -11.87 2.03 6.76
N PRO A 46 -12.97 1.46 6.23
CA PRO A 46 -13.77 1.93 5.09
C PRO A 46 -14.65 3.17 5.35
N VAL A 47 -14.91 3.95 4.31
CA VAL A 47 -15.75 5.16 4.32
C VAL A 47 -17.18 4.83 3.90
N SER A 48 -18.18 5.38 4.61
CA SER A 48 -19.62 5.19 4.27
C SER A 48 -20.40 6.50 4.14
N THR A 49 -19.81 7.64 4.54
CA THR A 49 -20.49 8.94 4.58
C THR A 49 -20.04 9.91 3.48
N GLY A 50 -19.23 9.42 2.54
CA GLY A 50 -18.63 10.24 1.48
C GLY A 50 -17.57 11.23 1.96
N ARG A 51 -17.10 11.10 3.21
CA ARG A 51 -16.05 11.96 3.78
C ARG A 51 -14.95 11.12 4.42
N VAL A 52 -13.71 11.52 4.19
CA VAL A 52 -12.53 10.93 4.81
C VAL A 52 -11.67 12.03 5.43
N TYR A 53 -11.08 11.74 6.58
CA TYR A 53 -10.22 12.64 7.32
C TYR A 53 -8.77 12.20 7.19
N ILE A 54 -7.92 13.16 6.88
CA ILE A 54 -6.48 13.01 6.71
C ILE A 54 -5.83 13.95 7.72
N SER A 55 -5.23 13.39 8.76
CA SER A 55 -4.46 14.18 9.74
C SER A 55 -2.97 13.89 9.58
N THR A 56 -2.14 14.91 9.71
CA THR A 56 -0.68 14.78 9.76
C THR A 56 -0.15 15.58 10.94
N LYS A 57 1.12 15.36 11.33
CA LYS A 57 1.70 16.10 12.46
C LYS A 57 1.66 17.62 12.28
N ASN A 58 1.84 18.09 11.05
CA ASN A 58 1.91 19.52 10.74
C ASN A 58 0.57 20.10 10.26
N ASP A 59 -0.39 19.24 9.87
CA ASP A 59 -1.68 19.64 9.29
C ASP A 59 -1.60 20.76 8.23
N GLY A 60 -0.50 20.80 7.46
CA GLY A 60 -0.28 21.80 6.42
C GLY A 60 -1.08 21.52 5.15
N GLU A 61 -0.84 22.33 4.11
CA GLU A 61 -1.38 22.09 2.77
C GLU A 61 -0.89 20.74 2.22
N LYS A 62 -1.82 19.96 1.67
CA LYS A 62 -1.54 18.64 1.07
C LYS A 62 -2.15 18.54 -0.31
N GLU A 63 -1.43 17.94 -1.24
CA GLU A 63 -2.01 17.48 -2.50
C GLU A 63 -2.54 16.06 -2.30
N ILE A 64 -3.82 15.85 -2.62
CA ILE A 64 -4.46 14.55 -2.59
C ILE A 64 -4.77 14.10 -4.01
N ILE A 65 -4.34 12.89 -4.35
CA ILE A 65 -4.64 12.26 -5.64
C ILE A 65 -5.20 10.87 -5.37
N ILE A 66 -6.37 10.56 -5.94
CA ILE A 66 -7.00 9.25 -5.82
C ILE A 66 -6.99 8.57 -7.19
N PHE A 67 -6.58 7.32 -7.20
CA PHE A 67 -6.55 6.44 -8.37
C PHE A 67 -7.47 5.24 -8.17
N ASP A 68 -8.06 4.75 -9.26
CA ASP A 68 -8.68 3.42 -9.28
C ASP A 68 -7.62 2.30 -9.35
N LEU A 69 -8.07 1.05 -9.35
CA LEU A 69 -7.19 -0.13 -9.41
C LEU A 69 -6.43 -0.26 -10.75
N LEU A 70 -6.89 0.42 -11.80
CA LEU A 70 -6.22 0.45 -13.10
C LEU A 70 -5.22 1.62 -13.22
N GLY A 71 -5.08 2.43 -12.16
CA GLY A 71 -4.19 3.58 -12.13
C GLY A 71 -4.78 4.84 -12.78
N LYS A 72 -6.07 4.85 -13.14
CA LYS A 72 -6.75 6.05 -13.63
C LYS A 72 -6.95 7.01 -12.47
N LYS A 73 -6.52 8.25 -12.66
CA LYS A 73 -6.76 9.34 -11.71
C LYS A 73 -8.24 9.73 -11.72
N VAL A 74 -8.91 9.56 -10.58
CA VAL A 74 -10.34 9.83 -10.41
C VAL A 74 -10.62 11.10 -9.61
N LEU A 75 -9.67 11.54 -8.78
CA LEU A 75 -9.76 12.79 -8.03
C LEU A 75 -8.35 13.37 -7.84
N GLN A 76 -8.22 14.69 -7.95
CA GLN A 76 -7.02 15.44 -7.58
C GLN A 76 -7.44 16.77 -6.98
N THR A 77 -6.95 17.10 -5.79
CA THR A 77 -7.27 18.36 -5.11
C THR A 77 -6.16 18.78 -4.15
N GLN A 78 -6.04 20.09 -3.95
CA GLN A 78 -5.33 20.65 -2.82
C GLN A 78 -6.25 20.66 -1.60
N LEU A 79 -5.71 20.35 -0.44
CA LEU A 79 -6.44 20.26 0.81
C LEU A 79 -5.69 21.00 1.92
N ASN A 80 -6.32 22.04 2.47
CA ASN A 80 -5.84 22.81 3.62
C ASN A 80 -6.52 22.42 4.93
N SER A 81 -7.57 21.58 4.85
CA SER A 81 -8.30 21.03 5.99
C SER A 81 -7.94 19.56 6.21
N ARG A 82 -8.43 18.98 7.31
CA ARG A 82 -8.34 17.52 7.51
C ARG A 82 -9.42 16.76 6.75
N GLU A 83 -10.55 17.39 6.43
CA GLU A 83 -11.68 16.74 5.78
C GLU A 83 -11.53 16.77 4.26
N LEU A 84 -11.71 15.62 3.61
CA LEU A 84 -11.79 15.43 2.17
C LEU A 84 -13.16 14.84 1.80
N ASN A 85 -13.86 15.51 0.90
CA ASN A 85 -15.11 15.01 0.34
C ASN A 85 -14.82 14.06 -0.84
N ILE A 86 -15.32 12.84 -0.73
CA ILE A 86 -15.23 11.76 -1.73
C ILE A 86 -16.60 11.23 -2.15
N SER A 87 -17.69 11.98 -1.90
CA SER A 87 -19.07 11.56 -2.15
C SER A 87 -19.35 11.23 -3.62
N ASN A 88 -18.53 11.76 -4.55
CA ASN A 88 -18.63 11.50 -5.98
C ASN A 88 -17.94 10.20 -6.41
N LEU A 89 -17.21 9.53 -5.52
CA LEU A 89 -16.60 8.23 -5.82
C LEU A 89 -17.61 7.11 -5.66
N THR A 90 -17.68 6.22 -6.63
CA THR A 90 -18.48 4.99 -6.53
C THR A 90 -17.91 4.06 -5.45
N PRO A 91 -18.74 3.24 -4.78
CA PRO A 91 -18.24 2.22 -3.85
C PRO A 91 -17.19 1.31 -4.51
N GLY A 92 -16.10 1.03 -3.80
CA GLY A 92 -14.96 0.30 -4.35
C GLY A 92 -13.65 0.51 -3.59
N VAL A 93 -12.58 -0.07 -4.15
CA VAL A 93 -11.23 0.06 -3.61
C VAL A 93 -10.43 1.02 -4.48
N TYR A 94 -9.72 1.93 -3.83
CA TYR A 94 -8.93 2.98 -4.46
C TYR A 94 -7.53 3.05 -3.83
N ILE A 95 -6.63 3.74 -4.54
CA ILE A 95 -5.31 4.10 -4.07
C ILE A 95 -5.31 5.61 -3.84
N ILE A 96 -5.09 6.05 -2.61
CA ILE A 96 -4.92 7.46 -2.28
C ILE A 96 -3.44 7.78 -2.10
N LYS A 97 -2.96 8.76 -2.85
CA LYS A 97 -1.63 9.36 -2.75
C LYS A 97 -1.77 10.74 -2.11
N ILE A 98 -0.94 11.00 -1.11
CA ILE A 98 -0.95 12.20 -0.29
C ILE A 98 0.46 12.78 -0.38
N ASN A 99 0.60 14.00 -0.86
CA ASN A 99 1.86 14.72 -0.91
C ASN A 99 1.78 15.91 0.05
N GLU A 100 2.74 16.03 0.96
CA GLU A 100 2.86 17.14 1.88
C GLU A 100 4.32 17.61 1.87
N GLN A 101 4.57 18.81 1.37
CA GLN A 101 5.92 19.36 1.18
C GLN A 101 6.81 18.40 0.36
N ASN A 102 7.89 17.88 0.96
CA ASN A 102 8.83 16.94 0.33
C ASN A 102 8.48 15.47 0.63
N ALA A 103 7.39 15.22 1.37
CA ALA A 103 6.96 13.92 1.82
C ALA A 103 5.80 13.40 0.99
N SER A 104 5.74 12.08 0.78
CA SER A 104 4.64 11.44 0.08
C SER A 104 4.27 10.13 0.73
N ALA A 105 2.97 9.83 0.75
CA ALA A 105 2.45 8.58 1.25
C ALA A 105 1.34 8.04 0.37
N THR A 106 1.31 6.73 0.21
CA THR A 106 0.23 6.03 -0.50
C THR A 106 -0.48 5.08 0.47
N ARG A 107 -1.81 5.05 0.42
CA ARG A 107 -2.66 4.16 1.22
C ARG A 107 -3.78 3.56 0.37
N LYS A 108 -4.28 2.41 0.80
CA LYS A 108 -5.52 1.83 0.27
C LYS A 108 -6.72 2.54 0.90
N LEU A 109 -7.66 2.98 0.08
CA LEU A 109 -8.93 3.58 0.50
C LEU A 109 -10.08 2.66 0.09
N ILE A 110 -11.00 2.37 1.01
CA ILE A 110 -12.18 1.56 0.74
C ILE A 110 -13.41 2.45 0.91
N VAL A 111 -14.23 2.56 -0.13
CA VAL A 111 -15.51 3.30 -0.14
C VAL A 111 -16.65 2.29 -0.21
N ARG A 112 -17.67 2.45 0.63
CA ARG A 112 -18.87 1.63 0.69
C ARG A 112 -20.09 2.35 0.13
#